data_AF-A0A4Y9TAN0-F1
#
_entry.id   AF-A0A4Y9TAN0-F1
#
_cell.length_a   1.000
_cell.length_b   1.000
_cell.length_c   1.000
_cell.angle_alpha   90.00
_cell.angle_beta   90.00
_cell.angle_gamma   90.00
#
_symmetry.space_group_name_H-M   'P 1'
#
loop_
_entity.id
_entity.type
_entity.pdbx_description
1 polymer ?
#
loop_
_entity_poly.entity_id
_entity_poly.type
_entity_poly.pdbx_seq_one_letter_code
_entity_poly.pdbx_strand_id
1 'polypeptide(L)'
;MSQMSRQAPLIENHTVDYVQLAERHGKARDLFTLWFSTNIAPLPIVTGAMVVQVFHLDLFWGLLAIALGHMVGGLVIALASAQGPRMGIAQMVQSRGQFGRYGALLIVCFAAIIYIGFFISNIVLAGKSIVGIVPSVPVPASILIGALSVTAIGVIGYRFIHTLNRIGSWVMGSALLAGFLYVFAHDLPADFFTRGGFNLHAIVAYFIGIIVQLPFANTSLYVGPYANWVQGADLSWLVGLVVTCPLYYCLATRSQVHARKASRFGYAD
;
A
#
# COMPACT_ATOMS: atom_id res chain seq x y z
N MET A 1 -26.96 19.20 -41.37
CA MET A 1 -27.16 18.66 -40.00
C MET A 1 -25.94 19.05 -39.19
N SER A 2 -26.11 20.03 -38.30
CA SER A 2 -25.04 20.67 -37.53
C SER A 2 -24.45 19.71 -36.49
N GLN A 3 -23.12 19.55 -36.51
CA GLN A 3 -22.39 18.88 -35.44
C GLN A 3 -22.54 19.69 -34.15
N MET A 4 -23.36 19.20 -33.22
CA MET A 4 -23.37 19.70 -31.85
C MET A 4 -22.05 19.28 -31.19
N SER A 5 -21.19 20.25 -30.92
CA SER A 5 -20.07 20.09 -30.00
C SER A 5 -20.64 19.72 -28.62
N ARG A 6 -20.67 18.42 -28.28
CA ARG A 6 -20.92 17.99 -26.90
C ARG A 6 -19.74 18.46 -26.06
N GLN A 7 -19.91 19.60 -25.40
CA GLN A 7 -19.05 19.96 -24.28
C GLN A 7 -19.21 18.85 -23.24
N ALA A 8 -18.10 18.20 -22.87
CA ALA A 8 -18.12 17.27 -21.75
C ALA A 8 -18.65 18.01 -20.52
N PRO A 9 -19.69 17.49 -19.83
CA PRO A 9 -20.24 18.16 -18.67
C PRO A 9 -19.16 18.37 -17.61
N LEU A 10 -19.15 19.56 -17.01
CA LEU A 10 -18.17 19.98 -15.99
C LEU A 10 -18.34 19.22 -14.66
N ILE A 11 -19.44 18.48 -14.52
CA ILE A 11 -19.83 17.70 -13.35
C ILE A 11 -19.94 16.23 -13.78
N GLU A 12 -19.17 15.38 -13.11
CA GLU A 12 -19.22 13.93 -13.27
C GLU A 12 -20.56 13.41 -12.76
N ASN A 13 -21.29 12.67 -13.59
CA ASN A 13 -22.62 12.13 -13.26
C ASN A 13 -22.58 10.61 -13.02
N HIS A 14 -21.50 9.93 -13.37
CA HIS A 14 -21.37 8.48 -13.22
C HIS A 14 -20.62 8.12 -11.94
N THR A 15 -21.35 7.96 -10.83
CA THR A 15 -20.75 7.52 -9.56
C THR A 15 -20.44 6.02 -9.58
N VAL A 16 -21.47 5.19 -9.81
CA VAL A 16 -21.37 3.71 -9.80
C VAL A 16 -21.93 3.10 -11.10
N ASP A 17 -22.56 3.94 -11.91
CA ASP A 17 -23.26 3.51 -13.12
C ASP A 17 -22.30 3.11 -14.24
N TYR A 18 -22.85 2.38 -15.21
CA TYR A 18 -22.10 1.94 -16.38
C TYR A 18 -21.65 3.12 -17.24
N VAL A 19 -20.35 3.17 -17.56
CA VAL A 19 -19.75 4.16 -18.46
C VAL A 19 -19.76 3.63 -19.89
N GLN A 20 -20.43 4.36 -20.78
CA GLN A 20 -20.57 3.94 -22.19
C GLN A 20 -19.24 3.99 -22.93
N LEU A 21 -19.07 3.17 -23.98
CA LEU A 21 -17.82 3.13 -24.75
C LEU A 21 -17.41 4.49 -25.32
N ALA A 22 -18.38 5.30 -25.76
CA ALA A 22 -18.13 6.62 -26.34
C ALA A 22 -17.62 7.66 -25.32
N GLU A 23 -17.86 7.42 -24.02
CA GLU A 23 -17.47 8.31 -22.92
C GLU A 23 -16.11 7.92 -22.32
N ARG A 24 -15.51 6.81 -22.76
CA ARG A 24 -14.21 6.33 -22.27
C ARG A 24 -13.07 7.07 -22.97
N HIS A 25 -12.48 8.05 -22.28
CA HIS A 25 -11.41 8.89 -22.83
C HIS A 25 -10.04 8.74 -22.12
N GLY A 26 -9.95 7.95 -21.04
CA GLY A 26 -8.71 7.77 -20.28
C GLY A 26 -7.65 6.95 -21.04
N LYS A 27 -6.37 7.35 -20.95
CA LYS A 27 -5.23 6.64 -21.56
C LYS A 27 -4.34 6.03 -20.48
N ALA A 28 -3.69 4.90 -20.80
CA ALA A 28 -2.80 4.21 -19.86
C ALA A 28 -1.67 5.12 -19.31
N ARG A 29 -1.16 6.05 -20.13
CA ARG A 29 -0.15 7.04 -19.70
C ARG A 29 -0.64 8.02 -18.64
N ASP A 30 -1.94 8.29 -18.59
CA ASP A 30 -2.53 9.20 -17.60
C ASP A 30 -2.50 8.57 -16.20
N LEU A 31 -2.36 7.24 -16.12
CA LEU A 31 -2.16 6.53 -14.86
C LEU A 31 -0.80 6.84 -14.23
N PHE A 32 0.23 7.13 -15.04
CA PHE A 32 1.57 7.41 -14.51
C PHE A 32 1.54 8.64 -13.59
N THR A 33 0.95 9.75 -14.04
CA THR A 33 0.87 10.98 -13.24
C THR A 33 -0.02 10.80 -12.01
N LEU A 34 -1.11 10.05 -12.14
CA LEU A 34 -1.99 9.70 -11.03
C LEU A 34 -1.22 8.94 -9.94
N TRP A 35 -0.57 7.83 -10.29
CA TRP A 35 0.17 7.00 -9.34
C TRP A 35 1.41 7.70 -8.80
N PHE A 36 2.14 8.45 -9.63
CA PHE A 36 3.29 9.23 -9.19
C PHE A 36 2.89 10.24 -8.11
N SER A 37 1.79 10.98 -8.32
CA SER A 37 1.31 11.95 -7.33
C SER A 37 0.88 11.30 -6.02
N THR A 38 0.36 10.08 -6.03
CA THR A 38 0.02 9.34 -4.81
C THR A 38 1.26 8.81 -4.08
N ASN A 39 2.33 8.47 -4.82
CA ASN A 39 3.55 7.90 -4.24
C ASN A 39 4.51 8.93 -3.65
N ILE A 40 4.43 10.20 -4.04
CA ILE A 40 5.15 11.29 -3.35
C ILE A 40 4.52 11.67 -1.99
N ALA A 41 3.47 10.95 -1.56
CA ALA A 41 2.80 11.16 -0.28
C ALA A 41 3.70 10.80 0.93
N PRO A 42 3.45 11.39 2.12
CA PRO A 42 4.26 11.12 3.29
C PRO A 42 4.21 9.66 3.76
N LEU A 43 3.06 9.00 3.59
CA LEU A 43 2.89 7.61 4.00
C LEU A 43 3.83 6.65 3.24
N PRO A 44 3.88 6.65 1.88
CA PRO A 44 4.90 5.93 1.12
C PRO A 44 6.35 6.18 1.57
N ILE A 45 6.71 7.42 1.89
CA ILE A 45 8.06 7.77 2.38
C ILE A 45 8.35 7.05 3.70
N VAL A 46 7.41 7.09 4.66
CA VAL A 46 7.54 6.40 5.94
C VAL A 46 7.59 4.89 5.75
N THR A 47 6.74 4.32 4.88
CA THR A 47 6.76 2.89 4.56
C THR A 47 8.08 2.46 3.94
N GLY A 48 8.66 3.27 3.04
CA GLY A 48 9.99 3.04 2.49
C GLY A 48 11.07 3.06 3.58
N ALA A 49 11.00 4.01 4.52
CA ALA A 49 11.95 4.10 5.64
C ALA A 49 11.89 2.87 6.58
N MET A 50 10.73 2.20 6.69
CA MET A 50 10.60 0.99 7.52
C MET A 50 11.52 -0.15 7.07
N VAL A 51 11.90 -0.20 5.79
CA VAL A 51 12.84 -1.19 5.24
C VAL A 51 14.16 -1.20 6.03
N VAL A 52 14.69 -0.02 6.34
CA VAL A 52 15.92 0.12 7.12
C VAL A 52 15.62 0.22 8.62
N GLN A 53 14.60 1.00 9.02
CA GLN A 53 14.34 1.30 10.43
C GLN A 53 13.72 0.15 11.21
N VAL A 54 12.90 -0.67 10.57
CA VAL A 54 12.13 -1.75 11.21
C VAL A 54 12.64 -3.11 10.77
N PHE A 55 12.89 -3.30 9.46
CA PHE A 55 13.34 -4.57 8.92
C PHE A 55 14.86 -4.72 8.88
N HIS A 56 15.60 -3.65 9.18
CA HIS A 56 17.06 -3.64 9.24
C HIS A 56 17.73 -4.20 7.97
N LEU A 57 17.13 -3.95 6.81
CA LEU A 57 17.74 -4.27 5.52
C LEU A 57 18.74 -3.17 5.14
N ASP A 58 19.84 -3.56 4.51
CA ASP A 58 20.74 -2.59 3.88
C ASP A 58 20.08 -1.92 2.66
N LEU A 59 20.72 -0.87 2.12
CA LEU A 59 20.15 -0.09 1.03
C LEU A 59 19.90 -0.94 -0.22
N PHE A 60 20.80 -1.86 -0.53
CA PHE A 60 20.70 -2.69 -1.73
C PHE A 60 19.52 -3.67 -1.64
N TRP A 61 19.45 -4.47 -0.58
CA TRP A 61 18.35 -5.41 -0.34
C TRP A 61 17.04 -4.69 -0.12
N GLY A 62 17.07 -3.51 0.47
CA GLY A 62 15.90 -2.67 0.65
C GLY A 62 15.30 -2.20 -0.67
N LEU A 63 16.12 -1.64 -1.56
CA LEU A 63 15.68 -1.23 -2.90
C LEU A 63 15.20 -2.41 -3.73
N LEU A 64 15.90 -3.56 -3.65
CA LEU A 64 15.49 -4.77 -4.34
C LEU A 64 14.14 -5.30 -3.83
N ALA A 65 13.94 -5.32 -2.51
CA ALA A 65 12.66 -5.74 -1.91
C ALA A 65 11.51 -4.82 -2.34
N ILE A 66 11.74 -3.50 -2.38
CA ILE A 66 10.75 -2.53 -2.87
C ILE A 66 10.45 -2.79 -4.35
N ALA A 67 11.47 -2.95 -5.19
CA ALA A 67 11.30 -3.18 -6.62
C ALA A 67 10.54 -4.48 -6.92
N LEU A 68 10.96 -5.60 -6.31
CA LEU A 68 10.29 -6.89 -6.46
C LEU A 68 8.86 -6.85 -5.93
N GLY A 69 8.64 -6.23 -4.76
CA GLY A 69 7.31 -6.04 -4.20
C GLY A 69 6.38 -5.26 -5.13
N HIS A 70 6.87 -4.17 -5.73
CA HIS A 70 6.12 -3.40 -6.73
C HIS A 70 5.86 -4.17 -8.01
N MET A 71 6.81 -4.98 -8.49
CA MET A 71 6.61 -5.81 -9.68
C MET A 71 5.53 -6.87 -9.46
N VAL A 72 5.61 -7.60 -8.34
CA VAL A 72 4.65 -8.67 -8.01
C VAL A 72 3.27 -8.10 -7.72
N GLY A 73 3.18 -7.09 -6.84
CA GLY A 73 1.89 -6.46 -6.51
C GLY A 73 1.30 -5.69 -7.69
N GLY A 74 2.15 -4.98 -8.44
CA GLY A 74 1.77 -4.23 -9.63
C GLY A 74 1.24 -5.12 -10.74
N LEU A 75 1.78 -6.34 -10.93
CA LEU A 75 1.25 -7.30 -11.90
C LEU A 75 -0.20 -7.69 -11.57
N VAL A 76 -0.50 -8.00 -10.32
CA VAL A 76 -1.85 -8.37 -9.88
C VAL A 76 -2.82 -7.21 -10.08
N ILE A 77 -2.42 -6.00 -9.66
CA ILE A 77 -3.23 -4.79 -9.83
C ILE A 77 -3.42 -4.49 -11.33
N ALA A 78 -2.39 -4.61 -12.16
CA ALA A 78 -2.49 -4.35 -13.59
C ALA A 78 -3.50 -5.28 -14.29
N LEU A 79 -3.51 -6.57 -13.95
CA LEU A 79 -4.48 -7.53 -14.46
C LEU A 79 -5.91 -7.18 -14.04
N ALA A 80 -6.11 -6.76 -12.78
CA ALA A 80 -7.42 -6.33 -12.28
C ALA A 80 -7.86 -4.98 -12.88
N SER A 81 -6.94 -4.03 -13.06
CA SER A 81 -7.20 -2.72 -13.65
C SER A 81 -7.54 -2.79 -15.14
N ALA A 82 -7.00 -3.77 -15.87
CA ALA A 82 -7.32 -4.00 -17.28
C ALA A 82 -8.80 -4.40 -17.51
N GLN A 83 -9.50 -4.89 -16.48
CA GLN A 83 -10.91 -5.27 -16.56
C GLN A 83 -11.84 -4.05 -16.61
N GLY A 84 -11.49 -2.98 -15.89
CA GLY A 84 -12.31 -1.76 -15.78
C GLY A 84 -12.67 -1.14 -17.14
N PRO A 85 -11.70 -0.85 -18.02
CA PRO A 85 -11.97 -0.26 -19.34
C PRO A 85 -12.81 -1.12 -20.28
N ARG A 86 -12.87 -2.44 -20.07
CA ARG A 86 -13.71 -3.35 -20.87
C ARG A 86 -15.13 -3.38 -20.32
N MET A 87 -15.27 -3.57 -19.01
CA MET A 87 -16.54 -3.77 -18.33
C MET A 87 -17.33 -2.48 -18.11
N GLY A 88 -16.66 -1.33 -18.02
CA GLY A 88 -17.33 -0.03 -17.82
C GLY A 88 -18.04 0.14 -16.48
N ILE A 89 -17.78 -0.74 -15.51
CA ILE A 89 -18.38 -0.71 -14.16
C ILE A 89 -17.28 -0.72 -13.10
N ALA A 90 -17.56 -0.11 -11.95
CA ALA A 90 -16.63 -0.07 -10.82
C ALA A 90 -16.25 -1.48 -10.34
N GLN A 91 -14.98 -1.67 -9.95
CA GLN A 91 -14.48 -2.99 -9.51
C GLN A 91 -15.29 -3.59 -8.35
N MET A 92 -15.75 -2.75 -7.41
CA MET A 92 -16.61 -3.20 -6.30
C MET A 92 -17.95 -3.79 -6.79
N VAL A 93 -18.51 -3.25 -7.87
CA VAL A 93 -19.76 -3.77 -8.47
C VAL A 93 -19.49 -5.06 -9.25
N GLN A 94 -18.33 -5.17 -9.91
CA GLN A 94 -17.92 -6.37 -10.65
C GLN A 94 -17.90 -7.62 -9.75
N SER A 95 -17.56 -7.46 -8.47
CA SER A 95 -17.58 -8.56 -7.50
C SER A 95 -18.93 -9.26 -7.39
N ARG A 96 -20.05 -8.57 -7.67
CA ARG A 96 -21.40 -9.16 -7.63
C ARG A 96 -21.62 -10.24 -8.70
N GLY A 97 -20.94 -10.12 -9.84
CA GLY A 97 -21.03 -11.13 -10.90
C GLY A 97 -20.36 -12.46 -10.53
N GLN A 98 -19.30 -12.40 -9.72
CA GLN A 98 -18.54 -13.57 -9.29
C GLN A 98 -19.10 -14.20 -8.01
N PHE A 99 -19.54 -13.39 -7.06
CA PHE A 99 -19.89 -13.83 -5.70
C PHE A 99 -21.37 -13.66 -5.35
N GLY A 100 -22.20 -13.17 -6.26
CA GLY A 100 -23.59 -12.82 -6.00
C GLY A 100 -23.73 -11.63 -5.04
N ARG A 101 -24.97 -11.33 -4.62
CA ARG A 101 -25.26 -10.17 -3.75
C ARG A 101 -24.60 -10.26 -2.37
N TYR A 102 -24.72 -11.43 -1.73
CA TYR A 102 -24.22 -11.63 -0.37
C TYR A 102 -22.70 -11.82 -0.32
N GLY A 103 -22.10 -12.52 -1.30
CA GLY A 103 -20.64 -12.64 -1.36
C GLY A 103 -19.94 -11.32 -1.72
N ALA A 104 -20.56 -10.46 -2.54
CA ALA A 104 -20.05 -9.11 -2.78
C ALA A 104 -20.06 -8.25 -1.50
N LEU A 105 -21.04 -8.42 -0.60
CA LEU A 105 -21.08 -7.69 0.67
C LEU A 105 -19.84 -7.97 1.52
N LEU A 106 -19.38 -9.22 1.57
CA LEU A 106 -18.16 -9.62 2.28
C LEU A 106 -16.92 -8.87 1.73
N ILE A 107 -16.80 -8.79 0.40
CA ILE A 107 -15.69 -8.07 -0.25
C ILE A 107 -15.74 -6.57 0.08
N VAL A 108 -16.93 -5.98 0.08
CA VAL A 108 -17.12 -4.56 0.48
C VAL A 108 -16.74 -4.34 1.94
N CYS A 109 -17.10 -5.25 2.85
CA CYS A 109 -16.69 -5.17 4.26
C CYS A 109 -15.16 -5.18 4.41
N PHE A 110 -14.46 -6.07 3.69
CA PHE A 110 -12.99 -6.08 3.71
C PHE A 110 -12.38 -4.80 3.13
N ALA A 111 -12.91 -4.32 2.00
CA ALA A 111 -12.48 -3.05 1.42
C ALA A 111 -12.66 -1.88 2.40
N ALA A 112 -13.78 -1.85 3.14
CA ALA A 112 -14.03 -0.85 4.16
C ALA A 112 -12.99 -0.91 5.30
N ILE A 113 -12.64 -2.11 5.77
CA ILE A 113 -11.59 -2.30 6.79
C ILE A 113 -10.24 -1.79 6.29
N ILE A 114 -9.88 -2.09 5.04
CA ILE A 114 -8.63 -1.62 4.41
C ILE A 114 -8.62 -0.08 4.35
N TYR A 115 -9.72 0.54 3.92
CA TYR A 115 -9.82 1.99 3.88
C TYR A 115 -9.74 2.62 5.28
N ILE A 116 -10.37 2.01 6.30
CA ILE A 116 -10.23 2.45 7.69
C ILE A 116 -8.77 2.43 8.11
N GLY A 117 -8.05 1.33 7.86
CA GLY A 117 -6.62 1.22 8.16
C GLY A 117 -5.77 2.28 7.43
N PHE A 118 -6.09 2.55 6.16
CA PHE A 118 -5.44 3.59 5.37
C PHE A 118 -5.68 4.99 5.96
N PHE A 119 -6.93 5.32 6.32
CA PHE A 119 -7.26 6.61 6.94
C PHE A 119 -6.60 6.78 8.32
N ILE A 120 -6.64 5.74 9.18
CA ILE A 120 -5.98 5.76 10.48
C ILE A 120 -4.49 6.04 10.29
N SER A 121 -3.82 5.34 9.37
CA SER A 121 -2.39 5.52 9.12
C SER A 121 -2.04 6.95 8.71
N ASN A 122 -2.84 7.55 7.81
CA ASN A 122 -2.62 8.92 7.36
C ASN A 122 -2.87 9.95 8.47
N ILE A 123 -3.92 9.79 9.27
CA ILE A 123 -4.25 10.72 10.36
C ILE A 123 -3.22 10.62 11.49
N VAL A 124 -2.78 9.41 11.85
CA VAL A 124 -1.72 9.20 12.84
C VAL A 124 -0.42 9.84 12.38
N LEU A 125 -0.08 9.67 11.09
CA LEU A 125 1.09 10.31 10.52
C LEU A 125 0.98 11.84 10.55
N ALA A 126 -0.16 12.40 10.15
CA ALA A 126 -0.41 13.84 10.24
C ALA A 126 -0.29 14.36 11.68
N GLY A 127 -0.84 13.64 12.66
CA GLY A 127 -0.72 13.99 14.07
C GLY A 127 0.73 13.99 14.56
N LYS A 128 1.53 12.99 14.17
CA LYS A 128 2.97 12.96 14.49
C LYS A 128 3.74 14.10 13.84
N SER A 129 3.38 14.49 12.60
CA SER A 129 3.97 15.66 11.95
C SER A 129 3.70 16.96 12.72
N ILE A 130 2.50 17.12 13.27
CA ILE A 130 2.17 18.28 14.13
C ILE A 130 3.03 18.30 15.39
N VAL A 131 3.20 17.16 16.07
CA VAL A 131 4.08 17.06 17.26
C VAL A 131 5.52 17.39 16.91
N GLY A 132 5.99 17.03 15.72
CA GLY A 132 7.32 17.40 15.23
C GLY A 132 7.55 18.91 15.09
N ILE A 133 6.47 19.69 14.89
CA ILE A 133 6.52 21.15 14.79
C ILE A 133 6.25 21.80 16.14
N VAL A 134 5.30 21.27 16.91
CA VAL A 134 4.87 21.79 18.21
C VAL A 134 4.92 20.65 19.24
N PRO A 135 6.09 20.41 19.86
CA PRO A 135 6.28 19.29 20.79
C PRO A 135 5.43 19.35 22.06
N SER A 136 4.88 20.53 22.39
CA SER A 136 4.03 20.72 23.56
C SER A 136 2.62 20.14 23.42
N VAL A 137 2.17 19.80 22.21
CA VAL A 137 0.84 19.21 21.99
C VAL A 137 0.92 17.68 22.11
N PRO A 138 0.09 17.04 22.97
CA PRO A 138 0.07 15.59 23.10
C PRO A 138 -0.35 14.88 21.80
N VAL A 139 0.22 13.70 21.55
CA VAL A 139 -0.06 12.89 20.35
C VAL A 139 -1.57 12.66 20.11
N PRO A 140 -2.40 12.29 21.11
CA PRO A 140 -3.83 12.11 20.89
C PRO A 140 -4.53 13.40 20.42
N ALA A 141 -4.14 14.55 20.98
CA ALA A 141 -4.69 15.84 20.59
C ALA A 141 -4.30 16.22 19.15
N SER A 142 -3.03 16.00 18.76
CA SER A 142 -2.58 16.25 17.39
C SER A 142 -3.29 15.35 16.36
N ILE A 143 -3.56 14.09 16.71
CA ILE A 143 -4.35 13.17 15.87
C ILE A 143 -5.77 13.70 15.68
N LEU A 144 -6.43 14.15 16.76
CA LEU A 144 -7.77 14.74 16.68
C LEU A 144 -7.79 16.02 15.84
N ILE A 145 -6.79 16.89 15.99
CA ILE A 145 -6.65 18.10 15.16
C ILE A 145 -6.53 17.71 13.68
N GLY A 146 -5.69 16.72 13.35
CA GLY A 146 -5.55 16.21 11.98
C GLY A 146 -6.86 15.63 11.42
N ALA A 147 -7.58 14.84 12.22
CA ALA A 147 -8.86 14.23 11.84
C ALA A 147 -9.94 15.30 11.58
N LEU A 148 -10.07 16.29 12.45
CA LEU A 148 -11.00 17.40 12.28
C LEU A 148 -10.63 18.25 11.05
N SER A 149 -9.33 18.49 10.81
CA SER A 149 -8.86 19.25 9.65
C SER A 149 -9.19 18.57 8.33
N VAL A 150 -8.90 17.26 8.20
CA VAL A 150 -9.22 16.53 6.96
C VAL A 150 -10.73 16.40 6.75
N THR A 151 -11.50 16.27 7.83
CA THR A 151 -12.97 16.27 7.77
C THR A 151 -13.49 17.62 7.28
N ALA A 152 -12.97 18.73 7.81
CA ALA A 152 -13.33 20.08 7.37
C ALA A 152 -13.00 20.30 5.88
N ILE A 153 -11.81 19.87 5.44
CA ILE A 153 -11.42 19.90 4.01
C ILE A 153 -12.44 19.11 3.15
N GLY A 154 -12.85 17.93 3.62
CA GLY A 154 -13.89 17.12 2.98
C GLY A 154 -15.24 17.83 2.88
N VAL A 155 -15.66 18.54 3.93
CA VAL A 155 -16.92 19.30 3.98
C VAL A 155 -16.90 20.50 3.03
N ILE A 156 -15.75 21.21 2.88
CA ILE A 156 -15.62 22.33 1.94
C ILE A 156 -15.78 21.85 0.49
N GLY A 157 -15.32 20.64 0.19
CA GLY A 157 -15.67 19.92 -1.03
C GLY A 157 -14.62 19.93 -2.14
N TYR A 158 -15.03 19.39 -3.29
CA TYR A 158 -14.16 18.93 -4.37
C TYR A 158 -13.13 19.96 -4.88
N ARG A 159 -13.56 21.19 -5.20
CA ARG A 159 -12.66 22.21 -5.79
C ARG A 159 -11.53 22.60 -4.85
N PHE A 160 -11.80 22.63 -3.55
CA PHE A 160 -10.81 22.94 -2.54
C PHE A 160 -9.80 21.80 -2.40
N ILE A 161 -10.27 20.55 -2.36
CA ILE A 161 -9.42 19.35 -2.35
C ILE A 161 -8.46 19.34 -3.55
N HIS A 162 -8.96 19.62 -4.76
CA HIS A 162 -8.11 19.66 -5.95
C HIS A 162 -7.05 20.77 -5.91
N THR A 163 -7.39 21.92 -5.33
CA THR A 163 -6.44 23.03 -5.16
C THR A 163 -5.35 22.66 -4.15
N LEU A 164 -5.74 22.09 -3.00
CA LEU A 164 -4.80 21.60 -1.99
C LEU A 164 -3.91 20.48 -2.53
N ASN A 165 -4.46 19.52 -3.28
CA ASN A 165 -3.67 18.45 -3.90
C ASN A 165 -2.66 19.02 -4.90
N ARG A 166 -3.06 19.98 -5.75
CA ARG A 166 -2.15 20.61 -6.71
C ARG A 166 -0.98 21.30 -6.00
N ILE A 167 -1.26 22.07 -4.96
CA ILE A 167 -0.21 22.76 -4.18
C ILE A 167 0.65 21.73 -3.44
N GLY A 168 0.01 20.78 -2.77
CA GLY A 168 0.64 19.73 -1.98
C GLY A 168 1.62 18.90 -2.80
N SER A 169 1.26 18.47 -4.02
CA SER A 169 2.16 17.72 -4.89
C SER A 169 3.44 18.49 -5.24
N TRP A 170 3.36 19.82 -5.43
CA TRP A 170 4.54 20.64 -5.66
C TRP A 170 5.39 20.80 -4.40
N VAL A 171 4.77 21.05 -3.25
CA VAL A 171 5.46 21.18 -1.95
C VAL A 171 6.18 19.88 -1.58
N MET A 172 5.50 18.75 -1.72
CA MET A 172 6.05 17.44 -1.36
C MET A 172 7.10 16.98 -2.38
N GLY A 173 6.86 17.23 -3.67
CA GLY A 173 7.84 16.96 -4.73
C GLY A 173 9.12 17.76 -4.57
N SER A 174 9.03 19.05 -4.22
CA SER A 174 10.20 19.90 -3.98
C SER A 174 10.93 19.51 -2.69
N ALA A 175 10.21 19.18 -1.61
CA ALA A 175 10.80 18.70 -0.37
C ALA A 175 11.55 17.36 -0.57
N LEU A 176 10.99 16.43 -1.34
CA LEU A 176 11.63 15.17 -1.69
C LEU A 176 12.91 15.40 -2.51
N LEU A 177 12.84 16.28 -3.51
CA LEU A 177 14.01 16.65 -4.32
C LEU A 177 15.10 17.31 -3.46
N ALA A 178 14.73 18.23 -2.57
CA ALA A 178 15.65 18.88 -1.65
C ALA A 178 16.31 17.87 -0.70
N GLY A 179 15.54 16.92 -0.15
CA GLY A 179 16.06 15.84 0.68
C GLY A 179 17.03 14.95 -0.09
N PHE A 180 16.75 14.63 -1.35
CA PHE A 180 17.66 13.88 -2.20
C PHE A 180 18.96 14.65 -2.45
N LEU A 181 18.89 15.92 -2.86
CA LEU A 181 20.06 16.77 -3.06
C LEU A 181 20.89 16.93 -1.79
N TYR A 182 20.24 17.03 -0.62
CA TYR A 182 20.90 17.12 0.67
C TYR A 182 21.79 15.89 0.96
N VAL A 183 21.31 14.69 0.63
CA VAL A 183 22.06 13.42 0.77
C VAL A 183 23.32 13.39 -0.09
N PHE A 184 23.29 13.94 -1.31
CA PHE A 184 24.48 14.01 -2.16
C PHE A 184 25.45 15.15 -1.80
N ALA A 185 24.96 16.16 -1.09
CA ALA A 185 25.76 17.33 -0.71
C ALA A 185 26.48 17.19 0.64
N HIS A 186 26.19 16.15 1.42
CA HIS A 186 26.78 15.94 2.75
C HIS A 186 27.48 14.59 2.83
N ASP A 187 28.50 14.51 3.69
CA ASP A 187 29.18 13.26 3.98
C ASP A 187 28.21 12.26 4.60
N LEU A 188 28.17 11.06 4.01
CA LEU A 188 27.37 9.97 4.53
C LEU A 188 28.14 9.23 5.63
N PRO A 189 27.44 8.70 6.64
CA PRO A 189 28.05 7.80 7.60
C PRO A 189 28.79 6.65 6.89
N ALA A 190 29.94 6.23 7.41
CA ALA A 190 30.74 5.16 6.78
C ALA A 190 29.95 3.84 6.65
N ASP A 191 28.97 3.61 7.54
CA ASP A 191 28.08 2.45 7.53
C ASP A 191 26.84 2.64 6.64
N PHE A 192 26.68 3.74 5.90
CA PHE A 192 25.44 4.07 5.18
C PHE A 192 24.97 2.95 4.23
N PHE A 193 25.88 2.36 3.46
CA PHE A 193 25.55 1.29 2.51
C PHE A 193 25.49 -0.11 3.15
N THR A 194 26.08 -0.27 4.33
CA THR A 194 26.23 -1.58 5.00
C THR A 194 25.38 -1.70 6.27
N ARG A 195 24.62 -0.65 6.62
CA ARG A 195 23.75 -0.64 7.79
C ARG A 195 22.54 -1.53 7.52
N GLY A 196 22.52 -2.68 8.19
CA GLY A 196 21.49 -3.70 8.01
C GLY A 196 22.06 -4.95 7.35
N GLY A 197 21.21 -5.92 7.03
CA GLY A 197 21.67 -7.14 6.40
C GLY A 197 20.55 -8.02 5.88
N PHE A 198 20.94 -9.00 5.05
CA PHE A 198 20.03 -9.94 4.45
C PHE A 198 19.41 -10.88 5.49
N ASN A 199 18.08 -10.92 5.57
CA ASN A 199 17.36 -11.78 6.50
C ASN A 199 16.82 -13.03 5.81
N LEU A 200 17.64 -14.10 5.77
CA LEU A 200 17.24 -15.38 5.20
C LEU A 200 16.02 -15.99 5.90
N HIS A 201 15.86 -15.79 7.20
CA HIS A 201 14.72 -16.30 7.97
C HIS A 201 13.40 -15.67 7.51
N ALA A 202 13.40 -14.38 7.17
CA ALA A 202 12.23 -13.70 6.62
C ALA A 202 11.82 -14.29 5.26
N ILE A 203 12.79 -14.56 4.40
CA ILE A 203 12.56 -15.13 3.07
C ILE A 203 12.04 -16.55 3.17
N VAL A 204 12.67 -17.39 4.01
CA VAL A 204 12.22 -18.76 4.23
C VAL A 204 10.80 -18.78 4.79
N ALA A 205 10.49 -17.93 5.77
CA ALA A 205 9.13 -17.81 6.29
C ALA A 205 8.12 -17.39 5.20
N TYR A 206 8.49 -16.42 4.36
CA TYR A 206 7.64 -15.95 3.26
C TYR A 206 7.35 -17.06 2.23
N PHE A 207 8.36 -17.78 1.76
CA PHE A 207 8.18 -18.88 0.81
C PHE A 207 7.40 -20.04 1.41
N ILE A 208 7.66 -20.42 2.67
CA ILE A 208 6.85 -21.43 3.37
C ILE A 208 5.40 -20.96 3.47
N GLY A 209 5.19 -19.67 3.78
CA GLY A 209 3.88 -19.04 3.77
C GLY A 209 3.14 -19.20 2.44
N ILE A 210 3.82 -18.95 1.31
CA ILE A 210 3.26 -19.14 -0.03
C ILE A 210 2.94 -20.62 -0.27
N ILE A 211 3.85 -21.54 0.04
CA ILE A 211 3.64 -22.97 -0.18
C ILE A 211 2.43 -23.47 0.62
N VAL A 212 2.30 -23.03 1.87
CA VAL A 212 1.17 -23.38 2.74
C VAL A 212 -0.15 -22.76 2.24
N GLN A 213 -0.09 -21.61 1.57
CA GLN A 213 -1.28 -20.98 0.96
C GLN A 213 -1.84 -21.79 -0.21
N LEU A 214 -0.98 -22.36 -1.06
CA LEU A 214 -1.39 -23.01 -2.31
C LEU A 214 -2.47 -24.09 -2.10
N PRO A 215 -2.37 -25.05 -1.16
CA PRO A 215 -3.40 -26.06 -0.97
C PRO A 215 -4.81 -25.53 -0.65
N PHE A 216 -4.91 -24.32 -0.09
CA PHE A 216 -6.15 -23.68 0.32
C PHE A 216 -6.62 -22.58 -0.64
N ALA A 217 -5.84 -22.29 -1.68
CA ALA A 217 -6.15 -21.25 -2.65
C ALA A 217 -7.35 -21.65 -3.50
N ASN A 218 -8.33 -20.75 -3.62
CA ASN A 218 -9.52 -20.94 -4.44
C ASN A 218 -9.66 -19.75 -5.38
N THR A 219 -8.88 -19.79 -6.46
CA THR A 219 -8.82 -18.73 -7.45
C THR A 219 -9.29 -19.24 -8.81
N SER A 220 -9.70 -18.32 -9.69
CA SER A 220 -10.07 -18.67 -11.07
C SER A 220 -8.94 -19.32 -11.88
N LEU A 221 -7.69 -19.17 -11.45
CA LEU A 221 -6.49 -19.71 -12.10
C LEU A 221 -6.02 -21.03 -11.49
N TYR A 222 -6.31 -21.28 -10.21
CA TYR A 222 -5.86 -22.46 -9.48
C TYR A 222 -6.78 -22.75 -8.29
N VAL A 223 -7.22 -24.01 -8.21
CA VAL A 223 -8.02 -24.55 -7.11
C VAL A 223 -7.20 -25.61 -6.40
N GLY A 224 -6.82 -25.34 -5.15
CA GLY A 224 -6.08 -26.27 -4.30
C GLY A 224 -6.96 -27.42 -3.77
N PRO A 225 -6.35 -28.54 -3.35
CA PRO A 225 -7.07 -29.72 -2.85
C PRO A 225 -7.99 -29.45 -1.65
N TYR A 226 -7.69 -28.44 -0.81
CA TYR A 226 -8.49 -28.09 0.37
C TYR A 226 -9.39 -26.86 0.15
N ALA A 227 -9.42 -26.31 -1.06
CA ALA A 227 -10.19 -25.12 -1.41
C ALA A 227 -11.72 -25.27 -1.25
N ASN A 228 -12.23 -26.51 -1.32
CA ASN A 228 -13.66 -26.81 -1.32
C ASN A 228 -14.28 -26.92 0.08
N TRP A 229 -13.50 -26.79 1.16
CA TRP A 229 -14.01 -26.95 2.53
C TRP A 229 -14.98 -25.85 2.96
N VAL A 230 -14.97 -24.68 2.31
CA VAL A 230 -15.81 -23.53 2.69
C VAL A 230 -16.60 -22.97 1.51
N GLN A 231 -17.27 -23.85 0.76
CA GLN A 231 -18.29 -23.48 -0.25
C GLN A 231 -17.82 -22.39 -1.24
N GLY A 232 -16.55 -22.46 -1.70
CA GLY A 232 -15.99 -21.53 -2.69
C GLY A 232 -15.26 -20.31 -2.13
N ALA A 233 -15.15 -20.14 -0.81
CA ALA A 233 -14.35 -19.08 -0.21
C ALA A 233 -12.85 -19.43 -0.23
N ASP A 234 -12.01 -18.50 -0.69
CA ASP A 234 -10.55 -18.62 -0.61
C ASP A 234 -10.08 -18.35 0.83
N LEU A 235 -9.57 -19.40 1.48
CA LEU A 235 -9.02 -19.34 2.84
C LEU A 235 -7.49 -19.26 2.89
N SER A 236 -6.82 -19.29 1.75
CA SER A 236 -5.35 -19.33 1.68
C SER A 236 -4.72 -18.19 2.46
N TRP A 237 -5.20 -16.97 2.29
CA TRP A 237 -4.68 -15.78 2.97
C TRP A 237 -4.72 -15.91 4.50
N LEU A 238 -5.76 -16.52 5.08
CA LEU A 238 -5.90 -16.67 6.53
C LEU A 238 -4.88 -17.70 7.05
N VAL A 239 -4.80 -18.87 6.39
CA VAL A 239 -3.84 -19.92 6.74
C VAL A 239 -2.41 -19.41 6.55
N GLY A 240 -2.16 -18.66 5.48
CA GLY A 240 -0.90 -18.00 5.20
C GLY A 240 -0.46 -17.09 6.34
N LEU A 241 -1.34 -16.20 6.84
CA LEU A 241 -1.01 -15.32 7.96
C LEU A 241 -0.79 -16.10 9.26
N VAL A 242 -1.66 -17.07 9.57
CA VAL A 242 -1.58 -17.86 10.80
C VAL A 242 -0.32 -18.71 10.86
N VAL A 243 0.22 -19.15 9.72
CA VAL A 243 1.47 -19.95 9.68
C VAL A 243 2.71 -19.08 9.53
N THR A 244 2.68 -18.08 8.64
CA THR A 244 3.86 -17.26 8.33
C THR A 244 4.28 -16.39 9.51
N CYS A 245 3.33 -15.77 10.22
CA CYS A 245 3.65 -14.85 11.32
C CYS A 245 4.33 -15.56 12.51
N PRO A 246 3.79 -16.67 13.06
CA PRO A 246 4.47 -17.40 14.12
C PRO A 246 5.77 -18.05 13.67
N LEU A 247 5.83 -18.59 12.45
CA LEU A 247 7.04 -19.20 11.92
C LEU A 247 8.18 -18.18 11.85
N TYR A 248 7.91 -17.00 11.30
CA TYR A 248 8.90 -15.92 11.26
C TYR A 248 9.33 -15.52 12.68
N TYR A 249 8.38 -15.36 13.60
CA TYR A 249 8.68 -15.03 15.00
C TYR A 249 9.61 -16.07 15.66
N CYS A 250 9.32 -17.36 15.49
CA CYS A 250 10.15 -18.45 16.03
C CYS A 250 11.54 -18.51 15.40
N LEU A 251 11.64 -18.32 14.08
CA LEU A 251 12.92 -18.32 13.37
C LEU A 251 13.78 -17.11 13.75
N ALA A 252 13.18 -15.92 13.83
CA ALA A 252 13.86 -14.69 14.22
C ALA A 252 14.36 -14.75 15.67
N THR A 253 13.54 -15.24 16.60
CA THR A 253 13.94 -15.35 18.02
C THR A 253 15.03 -16.40 18.26
N ARG A 254 15.01 -17.54 17.56
CA ARG A 254 16.08 -18.55 17.65
C ARG A 254 17.42 -18.02 17.15
N SER A 255 17.41 -17.30 16.03
CA SER A 255 18.62 -16.69 15.47
C SER A 255 19.25 -15.68 16.44
N GLN A 256 18.44 -14.82 17.07
CA GLN A 256 18.93 -13.85 18.07
C GLN A 256 19.51 -14.53 19.32
N VAL A 257 18.92 -15.65 19.77
CA VAL A 257 19.44 -16.43 20.90
C VAL A 257 20.78 -17.08 20.56
N HIS A 258 20.94 -17.64 19.37
CA HIS A 258 22.20 -18.21 18.91
C HIS A 258 23.31 -17.14 18.77
N ALA A 259 22.99 -15.98 18.19
CA ALA A 259 23.93 -14.87 18.07
C ALA A 259 24.39 -14.35 19.44
N ARG A 260 23.47 -14.18 20.39
CA ARG A 260 23.80 -13.80 21.79
C ARG A 260 24.62 -14.84 22.52
N LYS A 261 24.43 -16.13 22.22
CA LYS A 261 25.21 -17.21 22.83
C LYS A 261 26.62 -17.24 22.25
N ALA A 262 26.76 -17.10 20.93
CA ALA A 262 28.07 -17.06 20.25
C ALA A 262 28.93 -15.87 20.70
N SER A 263 28.34 -14.67 20.87
CA SER A 263 29.06 -13.50 21.40
C SER A 263 29.49 -13.67 22.87
N ARG A 264 28.70 -14.39 23.67
CA ARG A 264 29.02 -14.70 25.07
C ARG A 264 30.15 -15.72 25.22
N PHE A 265 30.45 -16.50 24.18
CA PHE A 265 31.53 -17.47 24.16
C PHE A 265 32.77 -16.98 23.38
N GLY A 266 32.82 -15.71 22.95
CA GLY A 266 34.01 -15.10 22.36
C GLY A 266 34.35 -15.58 20.95
N TYR A 267 33.37 -16.08 20.18
CA TYR A 267 33.57 -16.57 18.81
C TYR A 267 33.20 -15.56 17.72
N ALA A 268 33.00 -14.29 18.08
CA ALA A 268 32.67 -13.23 17.12
C ALA A 268 33.87 -12.27 17.02
N ASP A 269 34.82 -12.63 16.18
CA ASP A 269 35.86 -11.75 15.62
C ASP A 269 35.49 -11.41 14.17
#